data_AF-A0A8J8FN79-F1
#
_entry.id   AF-A0A8J8FN79-F1
#
_cell.length_a   1.000
_cell.length_b   1.000
_cell.length_c   1.000
_cell.angle_alpha   90.00
_cell.angle_beta   90.00
_cell.angle_gamma   90.00
#
_symmetry.space_group_name_H-M   'P 1'
#
loop_
_entity.id
_entity.type
_entity.pdbx_description
1 polymer ?
#
loop_
_entity_poly.entity_id
_entity_poly.type
_entity_poly.pdbx_seq_one_letter_code
_entity_poly.pdbx_strand_id
1 'polypeptide(L)' 'MTTNKKPDLKSITLDSTMSGEDCYEMIAKCAYYKAEKRGFEPGYEVSDWYEAEQEINETMSIEQAA' A
#
# COMPACT_ATOMS: atom_id res chain seq x y z
N MET A 1 -26.11 -20.39 6.43
CA MET A 1 -24.92 -20.42 5.54
C MET A 1 -24.88 -19.07 4.84
N THR A 2 -24.27 -18.07 5.47
CA THR A 2 -24.23 -16.70 4.95
C THR A 2 -23.20 -16.62 3.82
N THR A 3 -23.67 -16.40 2.60
CA THR A 3 -22.86 -16.19 1.40
C THR A 3 -22.21 -14.81 1.46
N ASN A 4 -20.93 -14.74 1.83
CA ASN A 4 -20.13 -13.53 1.60
C ASN A 4 -19.48 -13.63 0.22
N LYS A 5 -20.00 -12.82 -0.69
CA LYS A 5 -19.52 -12.60 -2.06
C LYS A 5 -18.06 -12.13 -1.97
N LYS A 6 -17.14 -13.04 -2.30
CA LYS A 6 -15.70 -12.75 -2.46
C LYS A 6 -15.59 -11.64 -3.50
N PRO A 7 -15.05 -10.45 -3.18
CA PRO A 7 -14.91 -9.41 -4.19
C PRO A 7 -13.91 -9.89 -5.23
N ASP A 8 -14.29 -9.80 -6.50
CA ASP A 8 -13.46 -10.18 -7.65
C ASP A 8 -12.20 -9.31 -7.72
N LEU A 9 -11.06 -9.87 -7.32
CA LEU A 9 -9.70 -9.28 -7.36
C LEU A 9 -9.14 -9.05 -8.79
N LYS A 10 -9.99 -8.77 -9.79
CA LYS A 10 -9.56 -8.63 -11.21
C LYS A 10 -10.06 -7.37 -11.91
N SER A 11 -10.59 -6.37 -11.19
CA SER A 11 -11.18 -5.17 -11.80
C SER A 11 -10.58 -3.84 -11.32
N ILE A 12 -9.30 -3.82 -10.94
CA ILE A 12 -8.53 -2.58 -10.96
C ILE A 12 -7.76 -2.57 -12.27
N THR A 13 -8.49 -2.17 -13.31
CA THR A 13 -7.89 -1.63 -14.52
C THR A 13 -7.02 -0.45 -14.11
N LEU A 14 -5.73 -0.54 -14.44
CA LEU A 14 -4.74 0.52 -14.33
C LEU A 14 -5.15 1.71 -15.21
N ASP A 15 -6.12 2.52 -14.81
CA ASP A 15 -6.22 3.86 -15.35
C ASP A 15 -5.14 4.71 -14.67
N SER A 16 -4.18 5.16 -15.48
CA SER A 16 -2.94 5.82 -15.07
C SER A 16 -3.14 7.26 -14.60
N THR A 17 -4.11 7.46 -13.72
CA THR A 17 -4.33 8.71 -13.01
C THR A 17 -4.13 8.42 -11.54
N MET A 18 -2.87 8.42 -11.09
CA MET A 18 -2.47 8.19 -9.70
C MET A 18 -3.34 9.02 -8.75
N SER A 19 -4.40 8.39 -8.26
CA SER A 19 -5.36 8.95 -7.34
C SER A 19 -4.75 8.88 -5.95
N GLY A 20 -5.19 9.74 -5.01
CA GLY A 20 -4.74 9.64 -3.62
C GLY A 20 -5.01 8.25 -3.01
N GLU A 21 -5.96 7.50 -3.58
CA GLU A 21 -6.28 6.12 -3.22
C GLU A 21 -5.18 5.13 -3.63
N ASP A 22 -4.51 5.35 -4.76
CA ASP A 22 -3.39 4.49 -5.21
C ASP A 22 -2.17 4.64 -4.30
N CYS A 23 -1.85 5.88 -3.91
CA CYS A 23 -0.79 6.13 -2.92
C CYS A 23 -1.08 5.39 -1.62
N TYR A 24 -2.32 5.47 -1.11
CA TYR A 24 -2.70 4.78 0.12
C TYR A 24 -2.56 3.26 0.01
N GLU A 25 -2.98 2.67 -1.12
CA GLU A 25 -2.78 1.24 -1.36
C GLU A 25 -1.30 0.85 -1.40
N MET A 26 -0.46 1.67 -2.04
CA MET A 26 0.99 1.42 -2.12
C MET A 26 1.65 1.50 -0.74
N ILE A 27 1.28 2.51 0.06
CA ILE A 27 1.75 2.67 1.44
C ILE A 27 1.32 1.47 2.28
N ALA A 28 0.05 1.06 2.20
CA ALA A 28 -0.48 -0.06 2.96
C ALA A 28 0.23 -1.39 2.59
N LYS A 29 0.46 -1.65 1.30
CA LYS A 29 1.22 -2.81 0.83
C LYS A 29 2.67 -2.78 1.35
N CYS A 30 3.32 -1.62 1.30
CA CYS A 30 4.71 -1.51 1.75
C CYS A 30 4.82 -1.72 3.28
N ALA A 31 3.94 -1.10 4.07
CA ALA A 31 3.85 -1.31 5.52
C ALA A 31 3.57 -2.78 5.86
N TYR A 32 2.67 -3.45 5.12
CA TYR A 32 2.39 -4.87 5.30
C TYR A 32 3.64 -5.73 5.09
N TYR A 33 4.40 -5.51 4.01
CA TYR A 33 5.63 -6.27 3.75
C TYR A 33 6.73 -5.99 4.78
N LYS A 34 6.81 -4.76 5.30
CA LYS A 34 7.73 -4.40 6.39
C LYS A 34 7.39 -5.16 7.68
N ALA A 35 6.12 -5.15 8.07
CA ALA A 35 5.64 -5.92 9.21
C ALA A 35 5.86 -7.43 9.00
N GLU A 36 5.58 -7.96 7.80
CA GLU A 36 5.80 -9.38 7.47
C GLU A 36 7.27 -9.79 7.61
N LYS A 37 8.21 -8.97 7.14
CA LYS A 37 9.67 -9.21 7.29
C LYS A 37 10.11 -9.29 8.76
N ARG A 38 9.39 -8.61 9.66
CA ARG A 38 9.62 -8.64 11.12
C ARG A 38 8.76 -9.69 11.83
N GLY A 39 7.92 -10.43 11.11
CA GLY A 39 7.00 -11.41 11.70
C GLY A 39 5.80 -10.79 12.42
N PHE A 40 5.37 -9.59 11.99
CA PHE A 40 4.27 -8.83 12.57
C PHE A 40 4.46 -8.53 14.06
N GLU A 41 5.68 -8.14 14.45
CA GLU A 41 5.98 -7.74 15.82
C GLU A 41 5.14 -6.50 16.22
N PRO A 42 4.36 -6.57 17.32
CA PRO A 42 3.51 -5.45 17.72
C PRO A 42 4.34 -4.27 18.24
N GLY A 43 3.83 -3.05 18.05
CA GLY A 43 4.49 -1.81 18.47
C GLY A 43 5.29 -1.10 17.38
N TYR A 44 5.36 -1.68 16.18
CA TYR A 44 6.02 -1.08 15.02
C TYR A 44 5.05 -0.66 13.92
N GLU A 45 3.74 -0.86 14.10
CA GLU A 45 2.73 -0.63 13.07
C GLU A 45 2.78 0.80 12.54
N VAL A 46 2.94 1.77 13.45
CA VAL A 46 3.03 3.19 13.11
C VAL A 46 4.36 3.52 12.42
N SER A 47 5.46 2.89 12.86
CA SER A 47 6.78 3.08 12.24
C SER A 47 6.80 2.53 10.82
N ASP A 48 6.29 1.32 10.63
CA ASP A 48 6.25 0.65 9.33
C ASP A 48 5.36 1.43 8.35
N TRP A 49 4.27 2.03 8.83
CA TRP A 49 3.42 2.91 8.03
C TRP A 49 4.11 4.22 7.67
N TYR A 50 4.78 4.88 8.62
CA TYR A 50 5.51 6.13 8.38
C TYR A 50 6.69 5.94 7.42
N GLU A 51 7.44 4.84 7.57
CA GLU A 51 8.52 4.48 6.64
C GLU A 51 7.97 4.18 5.24
N ALA A 52 6.82 3.50 5.15
CA ALA A 52 6.15 3.26 3.88
C ALA A 52 5.68 4.56 3.21
N GLU A 53 5.10 5.51 3.96
CA GLU A 53 4.71 6.82 3.43
C GLU A 53 5.89 7.58 2.82
N GLN A 54 7.03 7.61 3.51
CA GLN A 54 8.23 8.26 2.99
C GLN A 54 8.73 7.60 1.70
N GLU A 55 8.81 6.27 1.69
CA GLU A 55 9.31 5.50 0.55
C GLU A 55 8.44 5.66 -0.70
N ILE A 56 7.11 5.67 -0.52
CA ILE A 56 6.16 5.94 -1.62
C ILE A 56 6.23 7.41 -2.05
N ASN A 57 6.28 8.34 -1.12
CA ASN A 57 6.38 9.77 -1.45
C ASN A 57 7.67 10.09 -2.23
N GLU A 58 8.80 9.49 -1.84
CA GLU A 58 10.08 9.61 -2.57
C GLU A 58 9.98 9.00 -3.96
N THR A 59 9.43 7.79 -4.08
CA THR A 59 9.29 7.09 -5.36
C THR A 59 8.39 7.89 -6.32
N MET A 60 7.25 8.38 -5.84
CA MET A 60 6.27 9.13 -6.63
C MET A 60 6.77 10.54 -7.00
N SER A 61 7.55 11.18 -6.12
CA SER A 61 8.19 12.46 -6.44
C SER A 61 9.29 12.33 -7.49
N ILE A 62 9.96 11.18 -7.57
CA ILE A 62 11.00 10.92 -8.59
C ILE A 62 10.35 10.59 -9.94
N GLU A 63 9.21 9.88 -9.96
CA GLU A 63 8.54 9.44 -11.19
C GLU A 63 7.88 10.58 -11.98
N GLN A 64 7.46 11.68 -11.33
CA GLN A 64 6.93 12.87 -12.02
C GLN A 64 8.01 13.79 -12.62
N ALA A 65 9.30 13.51 -12.35
CA ALA A 65 10.43 14.35 -12.73
C ALA A 65 11.31 13.79 -13.87
N ALA A 66 10.92 12.67 -14.49
CA ALA A 66 11.66 12.00 -15.57
C ALA A 66 10.89 11.99 -16.90
#